data_AF-A0A6G0P9A7-F1
#
_entry.id   AF-A0A6G0P9A7-F1
#
_cell.length_a   1.000
_cell.length_b   1.000
_cell.length_c   1.000
_cell.angle_alpha   90.00
_cell.angle_beta   90.00
_cell.angle_gamma   90.00
#
_symmetry.space_group_name_H-M   'P 1'
#
loop_
_entity.id
_entity.type
_entity.pdbx_description
1 polymer ?
#
loop_
_entity_poly.entity_id
_entity_poly.type
_entity_poly.pdbx_seq_one_letter_code
_entity_poly.pdbx_strand_id
1 'polypeptide(L)'
;MDHHRAFESDGYDSEALAVIESLPRVNSPSLASSIRSSPGFELVTDTALGSAKDEWLPDVWPAEVERIPEQFNPRSWRFPRVPIGVRGGAGCGCSRQSRFCNDINCSFAGVCGNALRERAVLSIRRNARTGMRGLVATAAIPAGEVVGEYLGHVQLFGPPCRNAPANEGFKMHLNTRTTGNKFVGIDALEKGGLLRLMNHSCNAAARFHEVQTGDKLTVVAVTVRLVGLPAPRPSALG
;
A
#
# COMPACT_ATOMS: atom_id res chain seq x y z
N MET A 1 -33.86 -33.85 -4.12
CA MET A 1 -33.95 -32.39 -4.33
C MET A 1 -34.04 -31.78 -2.95
N ASP A 2 -32.94 -31.19 -2.47
CA ASP A 2 -32.97 -30.30 -1.32
C ASP A 2 -31.90 -29.22 -1.55
N HIS A 3 -32.38 -27.99 -1.63
CA HIS A 3 -31.58 -26.79 -1.85
C HIS A 3 -31.01 -26.33 -0.50
N HIS A 4 -29.74 -26.61 -0.23
CA HIS A 4 -29.00 -25.84 0.77
C HIS A 4 -28.56 -24.50 0.16
N ARG A 5 -29.35 -23.46 0.45
CA ARG A 5 -28.98 -22.05 0.31
C ARG A 5 -27.66 -21.82 1.04
N ALA A 6 -26.59 -21.54 0.29
CA ALA A 6 -25.40 -20.92 0.84
C ALA A 6 -25.75 -19.46 1.17
N PHE A 7 -25.71 -19.09 2.44
CA PHE A 7 -25.72 -17.70 2.85
C PHE A 7 -24.40 -17.07 2.40
N GLU A 8 -24.48 -16.02 1.58
CA GLU A 8 -23.39 -15.07 1.40
C GLU A 8 -23.20 -14.36 2.75
N SER A 9 -22.14 -14.72 3.47
CA SER A 9 -21.64 -13.89 4.56
C SER A 9 -20.97 -12.70 3.90
N ASP A 10 -21.66 -11.55 3.90
CA ASP A 10 -20.99 -10.27 3.82
C ASP A 10 -19.96 -10.23 4.95
N GLY A 11 -18.71 -9.91 4.61
CA GLY A 11 -17.59 -9.89 5.55
C GLY A 11 -17.67 -8.73 6.55
N TYR A 12 -18.82 -8.52 7.17
CA TYR A 12 -19.10 -7.50 8.16
C TYR A 12 -19.47 -8.17 9.48
N ASP A 13 -18.49 -8.27 10.36
CA ASP A 13 -18.66 -8.81 11.71
C ASP A 13 -19.44 -7.80 12.57
N SER A 14 -20.77 -7.93 12.54
CA SER A 14 -21.69 -7.06 13.26
C SER A 14 -21.55 -7.19 14.79
N GLU A 15 -21.01 -8.31 15.26
CA GLU A 15 -20.70 -8.55 16.68
C GLU A 15 -19.52 -7.68 17.13
N ALA A 16 -18.54 -7.42 16.25
CA ALA A 16 -17.39 -6.57 16.56
C ALA A 16 -17.79 -5.10 16.81
N LEU A 17 -18.85 -4.60 16.17
CA LEU A 17 -19.35 -3.24 16.40
C LEU A 17 -20.09 -3.10 17.72
N ALA A 18 -20.85 -4.11 18.15
CA ALA A 18 -21.53 -4.12 19.45
C ALA A 18 -20.53 -4.15 20.62
N VAL A 19 -19.37 -4.80 20.43
CA VAL A 19 -18.28 -4.79 21.40
C VAL A 19 -17.61 -3.41 21.48
N ILE A 20 -17.48 -2.69 20.36
CA ILE A 20 -16.91 -1.33 20.35
C ILE A 20 -17.85 -0.33 21.02
N GLU A 21 -19.16 -0.48 20.87
CA GLU A 21 -20.16 0.45 21.42
C GLU A 21 -20.37 0.28 22.94
N SER A 22 -20.03 -0.90 23.48
CA SER A 22 -20.11 -1.21 24.91
C SER A 22 -18.84 -0.87 25.71
N LEU A 23 -17.78 -0.38 25.05
CA LEU A 23 -16.58 0.10 25.73
C LEU A 23 -16.85 1.46 26.41
N PRO A 24 -16.53 1.61 27.71
CA PRO A 24 -16.69 2.89 28.38
C PRO A 24 -15.79 3.94 27.72
N ARG A 25 -16.36 5.10 27.37
CA ARG A 25 -15.60 6.26 26.88
C ARG A 25 -14.60 6.70 27.94
N VAL A 26 -13.33 6.34 27.74
CA VAL A 26 -12.23 6.79 28.58
C VAL A 26 -11.97 8.26 28.25
N ASN A 27 -12.24 9.14 29.22
CA ASN A 27 -11.77 10.52 29.23
C ASN A 27 -10.24 10.54 29.08
N SER A 28 -9.75 11.46 28.25
CA SER A 28 -8.36 11.70 27.85
C SER A 28 -7.28 11.26 28.86
N PRO A 29 -6.28 10.45 28.43
CA PRO A 29 -5.04 10.30 29.18
C PRO A 29 -3.98 11.31 28.71
N SER A 30 -3.30 11.82 29.72
CA SER A 30 -2.12 12.67 29.76
C SER A 30 -0.94 12.20 28.90
N LEU A 31 -0.01 13.14 28.65
CA LEU A 31 1.34 12.90 28.15
C LEU A 31 1.96 11.63 28.77
N ALA A 32 1.99 10.56 28.02
CA ALA A 32 2.85 9.41 28.28
C ALA A 32 3.52 9.04 26.96
N SER A 33 4.82 9.32 26.90
CA SER A 33 5.76 8.98 25.83
C SER A 33 5.58 7.53 25.36
N SER A 34 5.05 7.33 24.15
CA SER A 34 5.12 6.04 23.46
C SER A 34 6.47 5.92 22.76
N ILE A 35 7.31 5.09 23.35
CA ILE A 35 8.65 4.73 22.91
C ILE A 35 8.56 4.07 21.51
N ARG A 36 9.39 4.56 20.59
CA ARG A 36 9.59 4.08 19.22
C ARG A 36 9.88 2.58 19.18
N SER A 37 9.25 1.87 18.24
CA SER A 37 9.77 0.60 17.71
C SER A 37 10.16 0.78 16.25
N SER A 38 11.40 1.23 16.04
CA SER A 38 12.17 1.02 14.82
C SER A 38 13.62 0.88 15.26
N PRO A 39 14.26 -0.28 15.09
CA PRO A 39 15.68 -0.41 15.45
C PRO A 39 16.51 0.25 14.34
N GLY A 40 17.41 1.16 14.72
CA GLY A 40 18.50 1.59 13.83
C GLY A 40 18.71 3.09 13.59
N PHE A 41 18.16 4.01 14.39
CA PHE A 41 18.67 5.38 14.38
C PHE A 41 18.74 5.98 15.78
N GLU A 42 19.88 6.60 16.07
CA GLU A 42 20.10 7.41 17.24
C GLU A 42 19.38 8.74 17.04
N LEU A 43 18.45 9.09 17.94
CA LEU A 43 17.84 10.40 17.95
C LEU A 43 18.86 11.37 18.57
N VAL A 44 19.76 11.92 17.75
CA VAL A 44 20.50 13.11 18.14
C VAL A 44 19.49 14.25 18.18
N THR A 45 18.93 14.51 19.37
CA THR A 45 18.11 15.69 19.62
C THR A 45 19.02 16.89 19.68
N ASP A 46 19.35 17.45 18.53
CA ASP A 46 19.92 18.80 18.48
C ASP A 46 18.76 19.80 18.34
N THR A 47 18.28 20.26 19.50
CA THR A 47 17.13 21.15 19.66
C THR A 47 17.42 22.60 19.23
N ALA A 48 18.47 22.83 18.44
CA ALA A 48 19.07 24.16 18.23
C ALA A 48 19.03 24.70 16.78
N LEU A 49 18.23 24.15 15.85
CA LEU A 49 18.12 24.72 14.50
C LEU A 49 16.71 24.59 13.89
N GLY A 50 15.77 25.34 14.47
CA GLY A 50 14.48 25.61 13.84
C GLY A 50 14.61 26.56 12.64
N SER A 51 15.21 26.13 11.52
CA SER A 51 15.10 26.80 10.21
C SER A 51 15.74 26.04 9.02
N ALA A 52 15.88 24.71 9.06
CA ALA A 52 16.22 23.94 7.85
C ALA A 52 14.94 23.26 7.36
N LYS A 53 14.37 23.71 6.24
CA LYS A 53 13.23 23.06 5.60
C LYS A 53 13.57 21.59 5.36
N ASP A 54 12.60 20.68 5.54
CA ASP A 54 12.71 19.27 5.14
C ASP A 54 12.80 19.18 3.60
N GLU A 55 13.98 19.48 3.07
CA GLU A 55 14.28 19.44 1.65
C GLU A 55 14.52 17.99 1.21
N TRP A 56 13.90 17.62 0.09
CA TRP A 56 13.98 16.29 -0.50
C TRP A 56 14.77 16.34 -1.81
N LEU A 57 16.04 15.95 -1.74
CA LEU A 57 16.96 15.95 -2.87
C LEU A 57 16.77 14.69 -3.73
N PRO A 58 17.01 14.73 -5.05
CA PRO A 58 17.03 13.54 -5.90
C PRO A 58 17.95 12.45 -5.34
N ASP A 59 17.50 11.20 -5.39
CA ASP A 59 18.29 10.02 -5.01
C ASP A 59 17.99 8.89 -6.00
N VAL A 60 18.78 7.83 -5.95
CA VAL A 60 18.73 6.70 -6.88
C VAL A 60 18.26 5.43 -6.18
N TRP A 61 17.95 4.43 -7.01
CA TRP A 61 17.64 3.09 -6.52
C TRP A 61 18.84 2.50 -5.76
N PRO A 62 18.64 1.79 -4.62
CA PRO A 62 19.74 1.17 -3.88
C PRO A 62 20.45 0.09 -4.72
N ALA A 63 21.78 0.06 -4.70
CA ALA A 63 22.58 -0.84 -5.55
C ALA A 63 22.44 -2.32 -5.16
N GLU A 64 22.38 -2.59 -3.86
CA GLU A 64 22.23 -3.92 -3.26
C GLU A 64 20.81 -4.52 -3.37
N VAL A 65 19.86 -3.82 -4.00
CA VAL A 65 18.48 -4.29 -4.15
C VAL A 65 18.15 -4.47 -5.62
N GLU A 66 17.60 -5.62 -6.00
CA GLU A 66 17.14 -5.84 -7.37
C GLU A 66 15.81 -5.13 -7.62
N ARG A 67 15.74 -4.31 -8.67
CA ARG A 67 14.47 -3.72 -9.11
C ARG A 67 13.73 -4.72 -9.99
N ILE A 68 12.54 -5.13 -9.57
CA ILE A 68 11.71 -6.08 -10.31
C ILE A 68 10.46 -5.40 -10.90
N PRO A 69 10.04 -5.76 -12.12
CA PRO A 69 8.84 -5.20 -12.76
C PRO A 69 7.54 -5.92 -12.34
N GLU A 70 7.64 -7.10 -11.74
CA GLU A 70 6.52 -7.93 -11.29
C GLU A 70 6.89 -8.73 -10.04
N GLN A 71 5.93 -9.46 -9.46
CA GLN A 71 6.15 -10.26 -8.26
C GLN A 71 7.12 -11.41 -8.54
N PHE A 72 8.16 -11.55 -7.71
CA PHE A 72 9.07 -12.68 -7.78
C PHE A 72 8.45 -13.88 -7.04
N ASN A 73 7.94 -14.86 -7.80
CA ASN A 73 7.24 -16.02 -7.27
C ASN A 73 7.91 -17.35 -7.72
N PRO A 74 9.10 -17.68 -7.21
CA PRO A 74 9.89 -18.83 -7.68
C PRO A 74 9.24 -20.18 -7.37
N ARG A 75 8.29 -20.23 -6.42
CA ARG A 75 7.56 -21.45 -6.04
C ARG A 75 6.20 -21.56 -6.73
N SER A 76 5.87 -20.65 -7.64
CA SER A 76 4.62 -20.64 -8.40
C SER A 76 3.38 -20.75 -7.49
N TRP A 77 3.38 -20.02 -6.37
CA TRP A 77 2.22 -19.93 -5.49
C TRP A 77 1.01 -19.41 -6.28
N ARG A 78 -0.12 -20.12 -6.16
CA ARG A 78 -1.36 -19.76 -6.85
C ARG A 78 -2.41 -19.30 -5.84
N PHE A 79 -3.25 -18.38 -6.27
CA PHE A 79 -4.37 -17.86 -5.49
C PHE A 79 -5.71 -18.32 -6.11
N PRO A 80 -6.76 -18.51 -5.30
CA PRO A 80 -8.08 -18.85 -5.80
C PRO A 80 -8.55 -17.83 -6.84
N ARG A 81 -9.05 -18.26 -8.00
CA ARG A 81 -9.50 -17.33 -9.03
C ARG A 81 -10.75 -16.58 -8.58
N VAL A 82 -10.76 -15.26 -8.78
CA VAL A 82 -11.94 -14.41 -8.59
C VAL A 82 -12.45 -13.89 -9.95
N PRO A 83 -13.72 -13.47 -10.06
CA PRO A 83 -14.21 -12.81 -11.26
C PRO A 83 -13.32 -11.64 -11.69
N ILE A 84 -13.14 -11.45 -12.99
CA ILE A 84 -12.33 -10.36 -13.55
C ILE A 84 -13.09 -9.01 -13.43
N GLY A 85 -14.41 -9.05 -13.34
CA GLY A 85 -15.29 -7.88 -13.41
C GLY A 85 -15.87 -7.71 -14.82
N VAL A 86 -16.87 -6.83 -14.96
CA VAL A 86 -17.59 -6.60 -16.22
C VAL A 86 -17.30 -5.19 -16.73
N ARG A 87 -17.02 -5.10 -18.03
CA ARG A 87 -16.91 -3.83 -18.76
C ARG A 87 -18.32 -3.32 -19.06
N GLY A 88 -18.65 -2.07 -18.71
CA GLY A 88 -19.94 -1.48 -19.14
C GLY A 88 -20.68 -0.53 -18.20
N GLY A 89 -20.01 0.11 -17.24
CA GLY A 89 -20.60 1.19 -16.44
C GLY A 89 -20.00 2.57 -16.76
N ALA A 90 -20.68 3.63 -16.31
CA ALA A 90 -20.06 4.97 -16.24
C ALA A 90 -18.88 4.92 -15.25
N GLY A 91 -17.65 5.12 -15.76
CA GLY A 91 -16.41 5.06 -14.96
C GLY A 91 -15.76 3.66 -14.84
N CYS A 92 -14.66 3.56 -14.08
CA CYS A 92 -14.01 2.29 -13.70
C CYS A 92 -14.58 1.84 -12.36
N GLY A 93 -15.60 0.97 -12.38
CA GLY A 93 -16.24 0.42 -11.18
C GLY A 93 -15.42 -0.65 -10.45
N CYS A 94 -14.25 -1.05 -10.98
CA CYS A 94 -13.44 -2.15 -10.44
C CYS A 94 -12.92 -1.89 -9.03
N SER A 95 -12.59 -0.64 -8.69
CA SER A 95 -12.07 -0.28 -7.36
C SER A 95 -13.05 -0.63 -6.24
N ARG A 96 -14.36 -0.45 -6.47
CA ARG A 96 -15.44 -0.79 -5.52
C ARG A 96 -15.57 -2.29 -5.28
N GLN A 97 -14.91 -3.10 -6.10
CA GLN A 97 -14.97 -4.55 -6.05
C GLN A 97 -13.62 -5.17 -5.62
N SER A 98 -12.70 -4.37 -5.07
CA SER A 98 -11.33 -4.79 -4.73
C SER A 98 -10.58 -5.42 -5.92
N ARG A 99 -10.86 -4.90 -7.13
CA ARG A 99 -10.28 -5.33 -8.40
C ARG A 99 -9.47 -4.20 -9.00
N PHE A 100 -8.34 -4.53 -9.61
CA PHE A 100 -7.59 -3.57 -10.40
C PHE A 100 -8.13 -3.53 -11.84
N CYS A 101 -8.01 -2.38 -12.49
CA CYS A 101 -8.46 -2.17 -13.85
C CYS A 101 -7.40 -2.74 -14.83
N ASN A 102 -7.84 -3.56 -15.80
CA ASN A 102 -7.04 -4.06 -16.91
C ASN A 102 -7.76 -3.80 -18.24
N ASP A 103 -7.16 -4.21 -19.35
CA ASP A 103 -7.74 -4.06 -20.68
C ASP A 103 -9.08 -4.78 -20.81
N ILE A 104 -9.29 -5.91 -20.15
CA ILE A 104 -10.53 -6.70 -20.28
C ILE A 104 -11.70 -6.06 -19.51
N ASN A 105 -11.50 -5.71 -18.23
CA ASN A 105 -12.59 -5.30 -17.32
C ASN A 105 -12.88 -3.79 -17.28
N CYS A 106 -11.97 -2.96 -17.80
CA CYS A 106 -12.05 -1.52 -17.65
C CYS A 106 -12.70 -0.88 -18.89
N SER A 107 -13.69 -0.01 -18.67
CA SER A 107 -14.24 0.86 -19.72
C SER A 107 -13.18 1.77 -20.38
N PHE A 108 -12.06 2.02 -19.70
CA PHE A 108 -10.92 2.81 -20.19
C PHE A 108 -9.73 1.94 -20.62
N ALA A 109 -9.95 0.65 -20.93
CA ALA A 109 -8.92 -0.28 -21.40
C ALA A 109 -7.65 -0.34 -20.52
N GLY A 110 -7.80 -0.18 -19.20
CA GLY A 110 -6.69 -0.27 -18.25
C GLY A 110 -5.81 0.98 -18.18
N VAL A 111 -6.28 2.14 -18.66
CA VAL A 111 -5.52 3.41 -18.61
C VAL A 111 -6.01 4.35 -17.49
N CYS A 112 -6.96 3.89 -16.66
CA CYS A 112 -7.53 4.70 -15.57
C CYS A 112 -6.67 4.64 -14.29
N GLY A 113 -7.05 5.44 -13.30
CA GLY A 113 -6.33 5.54 -12.04
C GLY A 113 -6.36 4.30 -11.14
N ASN A 114 -7.14 3.26 -11.48
CA ASN A 114 -7.17 1.98 -10.78
C ASN A 114 -6.38 0.87 -11.51
N ALA A 115 -5.67 1.22 -12.59
CA ALA A 115 -4.82 0.27 -13.29
C ALA A 115 -3.52 0.00 -12.53
N LEU A 116 -2.97 -1.20 -12.69
CA LEU A 116 -1.66 -1.57 -12.14
C LEU A 116 -0.54 -0.93 -12.95
N ARG A 117 -0.36 0.38 -12.77
CA ARG A 117 0.73 1.13 -13.38
C ARG A 117 1.46 1.90 -12.29
N GLU A 118 2.78 1.72 -12.24
CA GLU A 118 3.65 2.59 -11.47
C GLU A 118 3.56 4.02 -12.01
N ARG A 119 3.21 4.97 -11.14
CA ARG A 119 3.03 6.37 -11.55
C ARG A 119 4.38 7.01 -11.85
N ALA A 120 4.55 7.48 -13.10
CA ALA A 120 5.74 8.20 -13.54
C ALA A 120 6.04 9.49 -12.76
N VAL A 121 5.06 10.00 -12.01
CA VAL A 121 5.20 11.19 -11.17
C VAL A 121 5.87 10.88 -9.82
N LEU A 122 6.19 9.63 -9.50
CA LEU A 122 6.95 9.29 -8.29
C LEU A 122 8.45 9.40 -8.55
N SER A 123 9.16 10.00 -7.59
CA SER A 123 10.61 10.10 -7.61
C SER A 123 11.19 9.61 -6.29
N ILE A 124 12.34 8.93 -6.38
CA ILE A 124 13.14 8.58 -5.21
C ILE A 124 13.84 9.86 -4.76
N ARG A 125 13.68 10.18 -3.47
CA ARG A 125 14.30 11.35 -2.86
C ARG A 125 14.95 10.99 -1.54
N ARG A 126 15.90 11.79 -1.11
CA ARG A 126 16.52 11.73 0.20
C ARG A 126 16.27 13.04 0.94
N ASN A 127 15.79 12.94 2.18
CA ASN A 127 15.67 14.08 3.06
C ASN A 127 17.08 14.56 3.44
N ALA A 128 17.39 15.83 3.15
CA ALA A 128 18.72 16.40 3.35
C ALA A 128 19.14 16.44 4.83
N ARG A 129 18.16 16.51 5.75
CA ARG A 129 18.39 16.63 7.19
C ARG A 129 18.52 15.28 7.89
N THR A 130 17.61 14.35 7.61
CA THR A 130 17.56 13.04 8.28
C THR A 130 18.30 11.95 7.52
N GLY A 131 18.69 12.21 6.27
CA GLY A 131 19.23 11.19 5.37
C GLY A 131 18.21 10.13 4.94
N MET A 132 16.95 10.24 5.37
CA MET A 132 15.89 9.28 5.07
C MET A 132 15.58 9.27 3.58
N ARG A 133 15.69 8.09 2.95
CA ARG A 133 15.24 7.86 1.58
C ARG A 133 13.73 7.62 1.56
N GLY A 134 13.04 8.11 0.54
CA GLY A 134 11.60 7.95 0.40
C GLY A 134 11.11 8.19 -1.02
N LEU A 135 9.82 7.94 -1.24
CA LEU A 135 9.13 8.34 -2.48
C LEU A 135 8.43 9.69 -2.30
N VAL A 136 8.59 10.56 -3.30
CA VAL A 136 7.90 11.86 -3.36
C VAL A 136 7.20 12.00 -4.71
N ALA A 137 5.95 12.45 -4.67
CA ALA A 137 5.20 12.81 -5.86
C ALA A 137 5.69 14.16 -6.41
N THR A 138 6.08 14.19 -7.68
CA THR A 138 6.55 15.36 -8.43
C THR A 138 5.41 16.12 -9.11
N ALA A 139 4.22 15.53 -9.16
CA ALA A 139 2.99 16.16 -9.62
C ALA A 139 1.81 15.68 -8.78
N ALA A 140 0.68 16.36 -8.93
CA ALA A 140 -0.55 16.04 -8.21
C ALA A 140 -1.06 14.61 -8.56
N ILE A 141 -1.37 13.82 -7.53
CA ILE A 141 -2.05 12.53 -7.64
C ILE A 141 -3.39 12.65 -6.91
N PRO A 142 -4.53 12.56 -7.62
CA PRO A 142 -5.85 12.59 -7.01
C PRO A 142 -6.04 11.50 -5.94
N ALA A 143 -6.98 11.71 -5.04
CA ALA A 143 -7.40 10.69 -4.07
C ALA A 143 -8.07 9.50 -4.76
N GLY A 144 -7.86 8.29 -4.24
CA GLY A 144 -8.44 7.05 -4.76
C GLY A 144 -7.67 6.46 -5.95
N GLU A 145 -6.51 7.02 -6.29
CA GLU A 145 -5.69 6.51 -7.39
C GLU A 145 -4.60 5.55 -6.91
N VAL A 146 -4.42 4.48 -7.67
CA VAL A 146 -3.30 3.56 -7.54
C VAL A 146 -2.01 4.28 -7.91
N VAL A 147 -1.06 4.19 -6.99
CA VAL A 147 0.28 4.78 -7.08
C VAL A 147 1.29 3.77 -7.65
N GLY A 148 1.10 2.49 -7.34
CA GLY A 148 1.90 1.38 -7.84
C GLY A 148 1.59 0.06 -7.12
N GLU A 149 2.37 -0.97 -7.43
CA GLU A 149 2.32 -2.28 -6.78
C GLU A 149 3.45 -2.42 -5.74
N TYR A 150 3.16 -3.06 -4.61
CA TYR A 150 4.16 -3.47 -3.63
C TYR A 150 4.75 -4.81 -4.07
N LEU A 151 5.85 -4.74 -4.82
CA LEU A 151 6.51 -5.90 -5.40
C LEU A 151 7.62 -6.42 -4.50
N GLY A 152 7.80 -7.74 -4.50
CA GLY A 152 8.90 -8.41 -3.83
C GLY A 152 8.88 -9.92 -4.07
N HIS A 153 9.54 -10.66 -3.17
CA HIS A 153 9.55 -12.11 -3.15
C HIS A 153 8.30 -12.66 -2.45
N VAL A 154 7.48 -13.41 -3.18
CA VAL A 154 6.32 -14.11 -2.62
C VAL A 154 6.79 -15.37 -1.90
N GLN A 155 6.72 -15.37 -0.57
CA GLN A 155 7.22 -16.45 0.26
C GLN A 155 6.29 -16.81 1.42
N LEU A 156 6.54 -17.96 2.06
CA LEU A 156 5.75 -18.44 3.19
C LEU A 156 6.13 -17.67 4.45
N PHE A 157 5.16 -17.01 5.08
CA PHE A 157 5.36 -16.36 6.38
C PHE A 157 4.75 -17.13 7.55
N GLY A 158 3.91 -18.14 7.26
CA GLY A 158 3.09 -18.76 8.28
C GLY A 158 1.96 -17.81 8.72
N PRO A 159 1.10 -18.27 9.65
CA PRO A 159 0.02 -17.43 10.15
C PRO A 159 0.56 -16.14 10.78
N PRO A 160 -0.12 -14.99 10.62
CA PRO A 160 0.21 -13.80 11.39
C PRO A 160 0.18 -14.12 12.89
N CYS A 161 1.31 -13.95 13.57
CA CYS A 161 1.45 -14.22 14.99
C CYS A 161 1.98 -13.00 15.73
N ARG A 162 1.40 -12.67 16.89
CA ARG A 162 1.83 -11.54 17.74
C ARG A 162 3.31 -11.62 18.15
N ASN A 163 3.83 -12.84 18.30
CA ASN A 163 5.21 -13.11 18.71
C ASN A 163 6.11 -13.52 17.53
N ALA A 164 5.67 -13.30 16.28
CA ALA A 164 6.54 -13.51 15.13
C ALA A 164 7.77 -12.60 15.22
N PRO A 165 8.90 -12.98 14.60
CA PRO A 165 10.07 -12.12 14.52
C PRO A 165 9.68 -10.73 14.01
N ALA A 166 10.33 -9.70 14.56
CA ALA A 166 10.08 -8.33 14.15
C ALA A 166 10.28 -8.19 12.64
N ASN A 167 9.35 -7.49 11.99
CA ASN A 167 9.49 -7.17 10.58
C ASN A 167 10.64 -6.18 10.40
N GLU A 168 11.64 -6.55 9.59
CA GLU A 168 12.77 -5.69 9.21
C GLU A 168 12.36 -4.50 8.31
N GLY A 169 11.05 -4.34 8.06
CA GLY A 169 10.45 -3.19 7.40
C GLY A 169 9.91 -3.46 5.99
N PHE A 170 10.20 -4.64 5.42
CA PHE A 170 9.90 -4.97 4.02
C PHE A 170 8.96 -6.15 3.81
N LYS A 171 8.53 -6.81 4.90
CA LYS A 171 7.62 -7.96 4.83
C LYS A 171 6.18 -7.50 4.94
N MET A 172 5.33 -7.98 4.03
CA MET A 172 3.90 -7.71 4.02
C MET A 172 3.13 -9.03 3.97
N HIS A 173 2.33 -9.31 5.00
CA HIS A 173 1.47 -10.50 5.01
C HIS A 173 0.27 -10.28 4.10
N LEU A 174 -0.11 -11.33 3.37
CA LEU A 174 -1.35 -11.35 2.62
C LEU A 174 -2.46 -11.93 3.48
N ASN A 175 -3.66 -11.37 3.35
CA ASN A 175 -4.87 -11.89 3.97
C ASN A 175 -5.37 -13.12 3.21
N THR A 176 -5.30 -13.09 1.87
CA THR A 176 -5.71 -14.21 1.03
C THR A 176 -4.69 -15.34 1.10
N ARG A 177 -5.19 -16.54 1.38
CA ARG A 177 -4.38 -17.76 1.37
C ARG A 177 -4.25 -18.31 -0.04
N THR A 178 -3.15 -19.03 -0.27
CA THR A 178 -2.95 -19.75 -1.55
C THR A 178 -3.97 -20.88 -1.73
N THR A 179 -4.05 -21.45 -2.95
CA THR A 179 -4.88 -22.63 -3.23
C THR A 179 -4.51 -23.87 -2.39
N GLY A 180 -3.31 -23.89 -1.80
CA GLY A 180 -2.86 -24.91 -0.85
C GLY A 180 -3.07 -24.54 0.62
N ASN A 181 -3.91 -23.53 0.90
CA ASN A 181 -4.20 -22.99 2.24
C ASN A 181 -2.94 -22.53 3.00
N LYS A 182 -1.95 -22.00 2.27
CA LYS A 182 -0.70 -21.49 2.86
C LYS A 182 -0.80 -19.98 3.08
N PHE A 183 -0.27 -19.53 4.22
CA PHE A 183 -0.08 -18.12 4.54
C PHE A 183 1.22 -17.62 3.92
N VAL A 184 1.06 -16.75 2.93
CA VAL A 184 2.16 -16.17 2.17
C VAL A 184 2.20 -14.66 2.39
N GLY A 185 3.34 -14.07 2.10
CA GLY A 185 3.52 -12.64 2.07
C GLY A 185 4.54 -12.24 1.02
N ILE A 186 4.72 -10.93 0.89
CA ILE A 186 5.67 -10.31 -0.02
C ILE A 186 6.83 -9.78 0.82
N ASP A 187 8.05 -10.15 0.49
CA ASP A 187 9.28 -9.61 1.08
C ASP A 187 10.02 -8.76 0.06
N ALA A 188 10.06 -7.45 0.32
CA ALA A 188 10.71 -6.49 -0.56
C ALA A 188 12.16 -6.16 -0.15
N LEU A 189 12.80 -6.94 0.74
CA LEU A 189 14.12 -6.65 1.26
C LEU A 189 15.19 -6.64 0.15
N GLU A 190 15.37 -7.77 -0.54
CA GLU A 190 16.39 -7.96 -1.57
C GLU A 190 15.91 -7.62 -2.98
N LYS A 191 14.59 -7.73 -3.23
CA LYS A 191 13.98 -7.50 -4.54
C LYS A 191 12.71 -6.69 -4.35
N GLY A 192 12.46 -5.68 -5.15
CA GLY A 192 11.18 -4.98 -5.08
C GLY A 192 10.95 -3.89 -6.11
N GLY A 193 9.77 -3.29 -6.05
CA GLY A 193 9.37 -2.13 -6.86
C GLY A 193 9.54 -0.82 -6.09
N LEU A 194 9.17 0.32 -6.67
CA LEU A 194 9.33 1.63 -6.00
C LEU A 194 8.68 1.67 -4.61
N LEU A 195 7.51 1.05 -4.46
CA LEU A 195 6.73 1.13 -3.23
C LEU A 195 7.42 0.54 -1.99
N ARG A 196 8.51 -0.22 -2.14
CA ARG A 196 9.37 -0.63 -1.01
C ARG A 196 10.01 0.55 -0.27
N LEU A 197 10.13 1.70 -0.93
CA LEU A 197 10.73 2.93 -0.40
C LEU A 197 9.69 3.86 0.23
N MET A 198 8.42 3.44 0.36
CA MET A 198 7.44 4.24 1.09
C MET A 198 7.70 4.16 2.60
N ASN A 199 7.80 5.33 3.21
CA ASN A 199 8.00 5.44 4.64
C ASN A 199 6.67 5.37 5.41
N HIS A 200 6.76 4.91 6.64
CA HIS A 200 5.65 4.96 7.59
C HIS A 200 5.31 6.41 7.95
N SER A 201 4.01 6.70 8.08
CA SER A 201 3.51 7.96 8.62
C SER A 201 2.19 7.73 9.34
N CYS A 202 2.02 8.32 10.52
CA CYS A 202 0.75 8.31 11.25
C CYS A 202 -0.38 9.04 10.48
N ASN A 203 -0.02 9.93 9.56
CA ASN A 203 -0.94 10.63 8.67
C ASN A 203 -0.64 10.31 7.20
N ALA A 204 -0.67 9.02 6.88
CA ALA A 204 -0.31 8.49 5.57
C ALA A 204 -1.16 9.10 4.44
N ALA A 205 -0.51 9.41 3.32
CA ALA A 205 -1.16 9.92 2.12
C ALA A 205 -1.70 8.81 1.21
N ALA A 206 -1.23 7.58 1.41
CA ALA A 206 -1.67 6.38 0.71
C ALA A 206 -1.80 5.20 1.69
N ARG A 207 -2.62 4.22 1.35
CA ARG A 207 -2.81 2.97 2.08
C ARG A 207 -2.60 1.78 1.16
N PHE A 208 -2.12 0.67 1.74
CA PHE A 208 -2.00 -0.58 1.01
C PHE A 208 -3.33 -1.32 0.98
N HIS A 209 -3.65 -1.88 -0.18
CA HIS A 209 -4.84 -2.68 -0.42
C HIS A 209 -4.45 -3.95 -1.15
N GLU A 210 -4.80 -5.09 -0.56
CA GLU A 210 -4.78 -6.35 -1.28
C GLU A 210 -5.91 -6.35 -2.31
N VAL A 211 -5.56 -6.54 -3.57
CA VAL A 211 -6.49 -6.53 -4.70
C VAL A 211 -6.27 -7.76 -5.55
N GLN A 212 -7.35 -8.23 -6.17
CA GLN A 212 -7.29 -9.42 -6.99
C GLN A 212 -8.18 -9.27 -8.23
N THR A 213 -7.69 -9.72 -9.38
CA THR A 213 -8.46 -9.74 -10.62
C THR A 213 -8.06 -10.99 -11.40
N GLY A 214 -9.02 -11.90 -11.59
CA GLY A 214 -8.71 -13.23 -12.11
C GLY A 214 -7.89 -14.03 -11.10
N ASP A 215 -6.74 -14.53 -11.54
CA ASP A 215 -5.76 -15.26 -10.72
C ASP A 215 -4.58 -14.40 -10.26
N LYS A 216 -4.47 -13.15 -10.71
CA LYS A 216 -3.46 -12.21 -10.22
C LYS A 216 -3.93 -11.54 -8.93
N LEU A 217 -3.27 -11.89 -7.84
CA LEU A 217 -3.37 -11.23 -6.55
C LEU A 217 -2.12 -10.38 -6.32
N THR A 218 -2.29 -9.16 -5.84
CA THR A 218 -1.20 -8.23 -5.57
C THR A 218 -1.59 -7.25 -4.46
N VAL A 219 -0.64 -6.47 -3.98
CA VAL A 219 -0.91 -5.35 -3.08
C VAL A 219 -0.57 -4.05 -3.79
N VAL A 220 -1.51 -3.11 -3.78
CA VAL A 220 -1.34 -1.78 -4.35
C VAL A 220 -1.33 -0.72 -3.27
N ALA A 221 -0.62 0.38 -3.49
CA ALA A 221 -0.83 1.59 -2.70
C ALA A 221 -1.84 2.51 -3.40
N VAL A 222 -2.86 2.92 -2.67
CA VAL A 222 -3.92 3.83 -3.14
C VAL A 222 -3.89 5.11 -2.32
N THR A 223 -3.88 6.26 -2.98
CA THR A 223 -3.95 7.56 -2.31
C THR A 223 -5.28 7.72 -1.55
N VAL A 224 -5.24 8.22 -0.32
CA VAL A 224 -6.46 8.50 0.48
C VAL A 224 -6.85 9.98 0.46
N ARG A 225 -5.97 10.82 -0.10
CA ARG A 225 -6.14 12.26 -0.28
C ARG A 225 -5.29 12.72 -1.47
N LEU A 226 -5.50 13.95 -1.93
CA LEU A 226 -4.64 14.57 -2.94
C LEU A 226 -3.19 14.58 -2.46
N VAL A 227 -2.27 14.09 -3.29
CA VAL A 227 -0.82 14.06 -3.02
C VAL A 227 -0.12 15.01 -3.98
N GLY A 228 0.82 15.81 -3.48
CA GLY A 228 1.51 16.83 -4.27
C GLY A 228 0.74 18.15 -4.33
N LEU A 229 1.47 19.26 -4.54
CA LEU A 229 0.84 20.54 -4.79
C LEU A 229 0.28 20.55 -6.22
N PRO A 230 -0.89 21.18 -6.48
CA PRO A 230 -1.28 21.48 -7.85
C PRO A 230 -0.18 22.33 -8.48
N ALA A 231 0.17 22.04 -9.74
CA ALA A 231 1.10 22.89 -10.48
C ALA A 231 0.65 24.36 -10.37
N PRO A 232 1.57 25.33 -10.24
CA PRO A 232 1.19 26.73 -10.30
C PRO A 232 0.43 26.96 -11.59
N ARG A 233 -0.77 27.57 -11.51
CA ARG A 233 -1.54 27.94 -12.70
C ARG A 233 -0.62 28.82 -13.57
N PRO A 234 -0.53 28.60 -14.89
CA PRO A 234 0.17 29.54 -15.74
C PRO A 234 -0.45 30.91 -15.52
N SER A 235 0.38 31.87 -15.12
CA SER A 235 0.00 33.28 -15.03
C SER A 235 -0.64 33.65 -16.36
N ALA A 236 -1.90 34.05 -16.35
CA ALA A 236 -2.53 34.66 -17.51
C ALA A 236 -1.67 35.87 -17.86
N LEU A 237 -0.91 35.77 -18.95
CA LEU A 237 -0.24 36.90 -19.57
C LEU A 237 -1.36 37.87 -19.98
N GLY A 238 -1.33 39.06 -19.38
CA GLY A 238 -2.19 40.19 -19.73
C GLY A 238 -1.80 40.82 -21.05
#